data_AF-A0A8J4CAB5-F1
#
_entry.id   AF-A0A8J4CAB5-F1
#
_cell.length_a   1.000
_cell.length_b   1.000
_cell.length_c   1.000
_cell.angle_alpha   90.00
_cell.angle_beta   90.00
_cell.angle_gamma   90.00
#
_symmetry.space_group_name_H-M   'P 1'
#
loop_
_entity.id
_entity.type
_entity.pdbx_description
1 polymer ?
#
loop_
_entity_poly.entity_id
_entity_poly.type
_entity_poly.pdbx_seq_one_letter_code
_entity_poly.pdbx_strand_id
1 'polypeptide(L)'
;GSSWVGSALCFQKDAAAVKDFLGTYLPPDQCTPKALNDNVGAKGKSYAKAVADASPLWKILHNTVSKFDEFAADLFLAFHGIKPPQDEVAGKWTCAIAEAFLEPFGLHEVNKSTVRVPGTKVADEIEERAAKVGRADKIYDANVKDLPFLIIGQAILLPSTDAKFYPFEWTPLYGGCPAPYKDITPKLGAGWVETVGLNAELVAKQVDGVTGEVKAEVRPIGPASLGEATGISSAYHSIQWLKLNPDNIDLFRKPLGFHMAKYFDMQDWGSSDVMFTDGGGYDLYGIYPALRRQVPNIMVFNCNGKPFKTKEDFSSDKDLPGLFGCLEDEQSNKWRQVMNI
;
A
#
# COMPACT_ATOMS: atom_id res chain seq x y z
N GLY A 1 4.95 5.07 -3.69
CA GLY A 1 5.72 5.28 -4.94
C GLY A 1 6.57 4.09 -5.34
N SER A 2 7.43 3.58 -4.44
CA SER A 2 8.27 2.39 -4.68
C SER A 2 7.47 1.08 -4.78
N SER A 3 6.28 1.02 -4.20
CA SER A 3 5.38 -0.13 -4.28
C SER A 3 4.98 -0.45 -5.72
N TRP A 4 4.71 0.54 -6.56
CA TRP A 4 4.31 0.33 -7.96
C TRP A 4 5.39 -0.40 -8.77
N VAL A 5 6.65 0.04 -8.64
CA VAL A 5 7.78 -0.60 -9.32
C VAL A 5 8.09 -1.97 -8.72
N GLY A 6 8.03 -2.09 -7.39
CA GLY A 6 8.26 -3.35 -6.68
C GLY A 6 7.22 -4.41 -7.03
N SER A 7 5.94 -4.05 -7.06
CA SER A 7 4.84 -4.91 -7.47
C SER A 7 4.99 -5.39 -8.90
N ALA A 8 5.27 -4.49 -9.85
CA ALA A 8 5.48 -4.87 -11.24
C ALA A 8 6.70 -5.80 -11.41
N LEU A 9 7.82 -5.46 -10.76
CA LEU A 9 9.06 -6.22 -10.85
C LEU A 9 8.92 -7.62 -10.24
N CYS A 10 8.38 -7.73 -9.03
CA CYS A 10 8.38 -8.98 -8.25
C CYS A 10 7.33 -9.99 -8.72
N PHE A 11 6.37 -9.59 -9.56
CA PHE A 11 5.27 -10.45 -10.00
C PHE A 11 5.17 -10.63 -11.53
N GLN A 12 6.07 -10.03 -12.32
CA GLN A 12 6.08 -10.28 -13.76
C GLN A 12 6.45 -11.73 -14.08
N LYS A 13 5.78 -12.31 -15.09
CA LYS A 13 5.97 -13.71 -15.50
C LYS A 13 7.30 -13.96 -16.22
N ASP A 14 7.71 -13.02 -17.07
CA ASP A 14 8.97 -13.06 -17.80
C ASP A 14 9.97 -12.14 -17.10
N ALA A 15 10.66 -12.66 -16.08
CA ALA A 15 11.77 -11.97 -15.41
C ALA A 15 13.02 -11.81 -16.30
N ALA A 16 12.87 -11.87 -17.63
CA ALA A 16 13.94 -11.78 -18.63
C ALA A 16 14.70 -10.46 -18.46
N ALA A 17 15.75 -10.56 -17.64
CA ALA A 17 16.62 -9.55 -17.06
C ALA A 17 15.89 -8.34 -16.47
N VAL A 18 16.09 -8.09 -15.16
CA VAL A 18 15.89 -6.79 -14.51
C VAL A 18 16.35 -5.62 -15.40
N LYS A 19 17.37 -5.85 -16.24
CA LYS A 19 17.83 -4.95 -17.31
C LYS A 19 16.72 -4.51 -18.28
N ASP A 20 15.93 -5.41 -18.83
CA ASP A 20 14.87 -5.06 -19.80
C ASP A 20 13.71 -4.36 -19.10
N PHE A 21 13.42 -4.75 -17.85
CA PHE A 21 12.44 -4.09 -16.99
C PHE A 21 12.83 -2.65 -16.65
N LEU A 22 14.09 -2.44 -16.23
CA LEU A 22 14.61 -1.11 -15.93
C LEU A 22 14.85 -0.29 -17.21
N GLY A 23 15.08 -0.95 -18.33
CA GLY A 23 15.32 -0.32 -19.61
C GLY A 23 16.73 0.27 -19.76
N THR A 24 16.88 1.08 -20.80
CA THR A 24 18.10 1.89 -20.98
C THR A 24 18.19 2.94 -19.89
N TYR A 25 19.34 3.02 -19.22
CA TYR A 25 19.61 4.10 -18.28
C TYR A 25 19.61 5.45 -19.02
N LEU A 26 18.80 6.38 -18.52
CA LEU A 26 18.87 7.79 -18.87
C LEU A 26 19.33 8.58 -17.64
N PRO A 27 20.28 9.51 -17.80
CA PRO A 27 20.62 10.41 -16.70
C PRO A 27 19.45 11.35 -16.37
N PRO A 28 19.36 11.86 -15.13
CA PRO A 28 18.20 12.62 -14.66
C PRO A 28 17.77 13.80 -15.55
N ASP A 29 18.73 14.51 -16.15
CA ASP A 29 18.50 15.64 -17.06
C ASP A 29 17.91 15.22 -18.42
N GLN A 30 18.00 13.93 -18.76
CA GLN A 30 17.46 13.35 -19.99
C GLN A 30 16.14 12.61 -19.78
N CYS A 31 15.66 12.45 -18.54
CA CYS A 31 14.40 11.79 -18.18
C CYS A 31 13.14 12.61 -18.54
N THR A 32 13.04 13.10 -19.78
CA THR A 32 11.84 13.76 -20.30
C THR A 32 10.78 12.72 -20.68
N PRO A 33 9.46 13.01 -20.62
CA PRO A 33 8.43 12.08 -21.05
C PRO A 33 8.63 11.55 -22.48
N LYS A 34 9.16 12.38 -23.39
CA LYS A 34 9.52 11.96 -24.75
C LYS A 34 10.69 10.97 -24.75
N ALA A 35 11.78 11.29 -24.07
CA ALA A 35 12.94 10.40 -24.02
C ALA A 35 12.64 9.07 -23.33
N LEU A 36 11.82 9.09 -22.26
CA LEU A 36 11.31 7.87 -21.63
C LEU A 36 10.41 7.10 -22.61
N ASN A 37 9.63 7.76 -23.45
CA ASN A 37 8.83 7.07 -24.45
C ASN A 37 9.66 6.44 -25.58
N ASP A 38 10.74 7.10 -25.99
CA ASP A 38 11.47 6.73 -27.20
C ASP A 38 12.66 5.79 -26.91
N ASN A 39 13.27 5.86 -25.72
CA ASN A 39 14.64 5.34 -25.51
C ASN A 39 14.81 4.30 -24.38
N VAL A 40 13.81 4.04 -23.54
CA VAL A 40 13.97 3.20 -22.33
C VAL A 40 13.43 1.78 -22.45
N GLY A 41 13.14 1.32 -23.67
CA GLY A 41 12.71 -0.06 -23.94
C GLY A 41 11.29 -0.20 -24.44
N ALA A 42 10.84 -1.45 -24.58
CA ALA A 42 9.56 -1.78 -25.21
C ALA A 42 8.36 -1.61 -24.25
N LYS A 43 7.21 -1.23 -24.81
CA LYS A 43 5.94 -1.17 -24.08
C LYS A 43 5.56 -2.55 -23.54
N GLY A 44 5.07 -2.59 -22.29
CA GLY A 44 4.73 -3.83 -21.59
C GLY A 44 5.92 -4.63 -21.07
N LYS A 45 7.14 -4.14 -21.26
CA LYS A 45 8.37 -4.76 -20.74
C LYS A 45 9.16 -3.82 -19.86
N SER A 46 9.26 -2.54 -20.24
CA SER A 46 9.99 -1.52 -19.47
C SER A 46 9.07 -0.76 -18.52
N TYR A 47 9.47 -0.67 -17.25
CA TYR A 47 8.77 0.14 -16.25
C TYR A 47 8.93 1.64 -16.53
N ALA A 48 10.09 2.07 -17.02
CA ALA A 48 10.28 3.47 -17.41
C ALA A 48 9.34 3.88 -18.56
N LYS A 49 9.00 2.94 -19.46
CA LYS A 49 7.98 3.14 -20.49
C LYS A 49 6.57 3.20 -19.88
N ALA A 50 6.26 2.36 -18.90
CA ALA A 50 5.01 2.44 -18.14
C ALA A 50 4.87 3.80 -17.43
N VAL A 51 5.94 4.31 -16.79
CA VAL A 51 5.97 5.66 -16.19
C VAL A 51 5.77 6.76 -17.24
N ALA A 52 6.34 6.63 -18.43
CA ALA A 52 6.18 7.59 -19.52
C ALA A 52 4.73 7.61 -20.05
N ASP A 53 4.14 6.43 -20.25
CA ASP A 53 2.75 6.23 -20.68
C ASP A 53 1.77 6.64 -19.57
N ALA A 54 2.21 6.59 -18.31
CA ALA A 54 1.53 7.11 -17.14
C ALA A 54 1.89 8.58 -16.84
N SER A 55 2.75 9.26 -17.61
CA SER A 55 2.98 10.71 -17.44
C SER A 55 1.69 11.53 -17.66
N PRO A 56 0.76 11.12 -18.54
CA PRO A 56 -0.61 11.57 -18.57
C PRO A 56 -1.48 11.03 -17.42
N LEU A 57 -0.95 10.48 -16.32
CA LEU A 57 -1.78 10.16 -15.14
C LEU A 57 -2.53 11.41 -14.71
N TRP A 58 -2.03 12.62 -14.99
CA TRP A 58 -2.79 13.86 -14.81
C TRP A 58 -3.95 14.07 -15.77
N LYS A 59 -3.93 13.48 -16.98
CA LYS A 59 -5.05 13.37 -17.93
C LYS A 59 -5.96 12.19 -17.63
N ILE A 60 -5.45 11.07 -17.12
CA ILE A 60 -6.26 9.95 -16.62
C ILE A 60 -6.90 10.32 -15.30
N LEU A 61 -6.19 11.02 -14.40
CA LEU A 61 -6.76 11.83 -13.33
C LEU A 61 -7.72 12.77 -14.01
N HIS A 62 -7.37 13.81 -14.79
CA HIS A 62 -8.32 14.74 -15.43
C HIS A 62 -9.51 14.15 -16.20
N ASN A 63 -9.47 12.89 -16.67
CA ASN A 63 -10.58 12.19 -17.32
C ASN A 63 -11.37 11.31 -16.33
N THR A 64 -10.71 10.71 -15.34
CA THR A 64 -11.34 10.14 -14.12
C THR A 64 -11.84 11.24 -13.17
N VAL A 65 -11.33 12.46 -13.36
CA VAL A 65 -11.55 13.79 -12.77
C VAL A 65 -12.23 14.67 -13.84
N SER A 66 -12.67 14.15 -14.99
CA SER A 66 -13.86 14.74 -15.65
C SER A 66 -15.12 14.27 -14.94
N LYS A 67 -14.95 13.34 -14.00
CA LYS A 67 -15.78 13.20 -12.81
C LYS A 67 -15.33 14.12 -11.67
N PHE A 68 -14.53 15.18 -11.86
CA PHE A 68 -14.40 16.24 -10.84
C PHE A 68 -15.71 17.00 -10.69
N ASP A 69 -16.56 17.03 -11.70
CA ASP A 69 -17.93 17.49 -11.49
C ASP A 69 -18.67 16.53 -10.56
N GLU A 70 -18.40 15.21 -10.60
CA GLU A 70 -18.91 14.25 -9.60
C GLU A 70 -18.15 14.28 -8.28
N PHE A 71 -16.84 14.59 -8.23
CA PHE A 71 -16.08 14.72 -6.97
C PHE A 71 -16.37 16.05 -6.29
N ALA A 72 -16.48 17.14 -7.02
CA ALA A 72 -16.99 18.42 -6.53
C ALA A 72 -18.48 18.33 -6.22
N ALA A 73 -19.29 17.57 -6.99
CA ALA A 73 -20.65 17.24 -6.61
C ALA A 73 -20.70 16.31 -5.39
N ASP A 74 -19.81 15.35 -5.22
CA ASP A 74 -19.75 14.46 -4.06
C ASP A 74 -19.28 15.24 -2.82
N LEU A 75 -18.33 16.18 -3.00
CA LEU A 75 -17.92 17.14 -1.97
C LEU A 75 -19.12 18.03 -1.62
N PHE A 76 -19.80 18.60 -2.62
CA PHE A 76 -20.98 19.46 -2.47
C PHE A 76 -22.13 18.70 -1.79
N LEU A 77 -22.45 17.49 -2.24
CA LEU A 77 -23.46 16.59 -1.67
C LEU A 77 -23.09 16.24 -0.23
N ALA A 78 -21.83 15.93 0.05
CA ALA A 78 -21.35 15.66 1.40
C ALA A 78 -21.42 16.91 2.30
N PHE A 79 -21.09 18.10 1.79
CA PHE A 79 -21.32 19.39 2.45
C PHE A 79 -22.81 19.67 2.73
N HIS A 80 -23.72 19.07 1.95
CA HIS A 80 -25.17 19.16 2.12
C HIS A 80 -25.79 17.90 2.78
N GLY A 81 -24.98 16.99 3.36
CA GLY A 81 -25.44 15.82 4.09
C GLY A 81 -26.00 14.66 3.24
N ILE A 82 -25.84 14.70 1.92
CA ILE A 82 -26.27 13.64 0.99
C ILE A 82 -25.10 12.67 0.79
N LYS A 83 -25.30 11.39 1.13
CA LYS A 83 -24.26 10.35 1.04
C LYS A 83 -24.23 9.76 -0.39
N PRO A 84 -23.14 9.93 -1.16
CA PRO A 84 -22.99 9.21 -2.42
C PRO A 84 -22.86 7.69 -2.20
N PRO A 85 -23.17 6.85 -3.21
CA PRO A 85 -22.99 5.39 -3.16
C PRO A 85 -21.58 5.06 -2.65
N GLN A 86 -21.50 4.20 -1.64
CA GLN A 86 -20.43 4.26 -0.63
C GLN A 86 -19.09 3.64 -1.08
N ASP A 87 -19.07 2.87 -2.18
CA ASP A 87 -17.97 1.94 -2.49
C ASP A 87 -17.18 2.27 -3.79
N GLU A 88 -17.63 3.21 -4.61
CA GLU A 88 -17.06 3.37 -5.97
C GLU A 88 -15.81 4.27 -6.08
N VAL A 89 -15.55 5.21 -5.17
CA VAL A 89 -14.53 6.26 -5.40
C VAL A 89 -13.12 5.84 -4.98
N ALA A 90 -12.94 5.18 -3.83
CA ALA A 90 -11.63 4.68 -3.41
C ALA A 90 -11.12 3.56 -4.35
N GLY A 91 -12.04 2.71 -4.83
CA GLY A 91 -11.74 1.72 -5.87
C GLY A 91 -11.23 2.34 -7.17
N LYS A 92 -11.72 3.53 -7.58
CA LYS A 92 -11.27 4.20 -8.81
C LYS A 92 -9.79 4.61 -8.75
N TRP A 93 -9.30 5.12 -7.62
CA TRP A 93 -7.88 5.45 -7.47
C TRP A 93 -7.00 4.21 -7.62
N THR A 94 -7.34 3.14 -6.90
CA THR A 94 -6.61 1.89 -6.98
C THR A 94 -6.65 1.28 -8.38
N CYS A 95 -7.82 1.25 -9.03
CA CYS A 95 -7.92 0.79 -10.42
C CYS A 95 -7.05 1.64 -11.35
N ALA A 96 -7.07 2.97 -11.24
CA ALA A 96 -6.25 3.84 -12.08
C ALA A 96 -4.75 3.61 -11.88
N ILE A 97 -4.31 3.40 -10.63
CA ILE A 97 -2.92 3.04 -10.33
C ILE A 97 -2.56 1.67 -10.91
N ALA A 98 -3.43 0.67 -10.74
CA ALA A 98 -3.23 -0.67 -11.27
C ALA A 98 -3.21 -0.67 -12.81
N GLU A 99 -4.12 0.04 -13.47
CA GLU A 99 -4.13 0.24 -14.92
C GLU A 99 -2.85 0.91 -15.40
N ALA A 100 -2.44 2.02 -14.77
CA ALA A 100 -1.28 2.76 -15.24
C ALA A 100 0.06 2.01 -15.07
N PHE A 101 0.25 1.32 -13.94
CA PHE A 101 1.55 0.77 -13.57
C PHE A 101 1.64 -0.75 -13.58
N LEU A 102 0.51 -1.46 -13.45
CA LEU A 102 0.47 -2.93 -13.36
C LEU A 102 -0.12 -3.59 -14.61
N GLU A 103 -1.04 -2.95 -15.34
CA GLU A 103 -1.62 -3.47 -16.59
C GLU A 103 -0.58 -3.80 -17.65
N PRO A 104 0.48 -2.98 -17.88
CA PRO A 104 1.50 -3.30 -18.86
C PRO A 104 2.17 -4.66 -18.62
N PHE A 105 2.12 -5.17 -17.39
CA PHE A 105 2.72 -6.44 -16.96
C PHE A 105 1.65 -7.53 -16.72
N GLY A 106 0.38 -7.26 -17.03
CA GLY A 106 -0.74 -8.18 -16.83
C GLY A 106 -1.16 -8.35 -15.37
N LEU A 107 -0.88 -7.36 -14.51
CA LEU A 107 -1.05 -7.42 -13.05
C LEU A 107 -2.16 -6.49 -12.50
N HIS A 108 -3.06 -6.00 -13.35
CA HIS A 108 -4.01 -4.93 -13.00
C HIS A 108 -5.32 -5.36 -12.35
N GLU A 109 -5.68 -6.65 -12.35
CA GLU A 109 -6.95 -7.10 -11.74
C GLU A 109 -6.94 -6.80 -10.24
N VAL A 110 -7.85 -5.93 -9.78
CA VAL A 110 -7.93 -5.46 -8.39
C VAL A 110 -8.89 -6.30 -7.55
N ASN A 111 -10.03 -6.70 -8.12
CA ASN A 111 -11.17 -7.19 -7.35
C ASN A 111 -11.19 -8.71 -7.25
N LYS A 112 -10.79 -9.39 -8.32
CA LYS A 112 -10.93 -10.84 -8.47
C LYS A 112 -9.59 -11.55 -8.59
N SER A 113 -8.54 -10.95 -8.03
CA SER A 113 -7.21 -11.54 -8.02
C SER A 113 -6.68 -11.79 -6.62
N THR A 114 -5.71 -12.69 -6.55
CA THR A 114 -4.85 -12.87 -5.39
C THR A 114 -3.43 -13.17 -5.83
N VAL A 115 -2.57 -13.47 -4.86
CA VAL A 115 -1.16 -13.76 -5.07
C VAL A 115 -0.79 -15.12 -4.51
N ARG A 116 0.26 -15.71 -5.07
CA ARG A 116 0.82 -16.99 -4.65
C ARG A 116 2.33 -16.85 -4.55
N VAL A 117 2.93 -17.56 -3.59
CA VAL A 117 4.37 -17.77 -3.55
C VAL A 117 4.67 -19.23 -3.87
N PRO A 118 5.13 -19.54 -5.09
CA PRO A 118 5.45 -20.91 -5.49
C PRO A 118 6.44 -21.58 -4.54
N GLY A 119 6.24 -22.88 -4.29
CA GLY A 119 7.12 -23.69 -3.42
C GLY A 119 6.85 -23.56 -1.92
N THR A 120 5.83 -22.79 -1.50
CA THR A 120 5.36 -22.77 -0.11
C THR A 120 4.26 -23.80 0.12
N LYS A 121 4.08 -24.24 1.37
CA LYS A 121 3.09 -25.27 1.73
C LYS A 121 1.65 -24.91 1.34
N VAL A 122 1.33 -23.62 1.31
CA VAL A 122 -0.01 -23.10 0.98
C VAL A 122 -0.22 -22.82 -0.50
N ALA A 123 0.85 -22.89 -1.31
CA ALA A 123 0.81 -22.52 -2.72
C ALA A 123 -0.13 -23.42 -3.53
N ASP A 124 -0.14 -24.72 -3.22
CA ASP A 124 -0.92 -25.72 -3.95
C ASP A 124 -2.43 -25.61 -3.64
N GLU A 125 -2.79 -25.06 -2.47
CA GLU A 125 -4.18 -24.89 -2.04
C GLU A 125 -4.77 -23.53 -2.42
N ILE A 126 -3.93 -22.57 -2.86
CA ILE A 126 -4.37 -21.19 -3.02
C ILE A 126 -5.43 -21.03 -4.11
N GLU A 127 -5.37 -21.84 -5.17
CA GLU A 127 -6.32 -21.76 -6.28
C GLU A 127 -7.72 -22.17 -5.82
N GLU A 128 -7.83 -23.28 -5.10
CA GLU A 128 -9.10 -23.73 -4.52
C GLU A 128 -9.63 -22.71 -3.50
N ARG A 129 -8.76 -22.20 -2.61
CA ARG A 129 -9.15 -21.24 -1.58
C ARG A 129 -9.55 -19.89 -2.17
N ALA A 130 -8.85 -19.42 -3.19
CA ALA A 130 -9.20 -18.20 -3.92
C ALA A 130 -10.53 -18.35 -4.64
N ALA A 131 -10.83 -19.51 -5.22
CA ALA A 131 -12.10 -19.77 -5.89
C ALA A 131 -13.28 -19.68 -4.92
N LYS A 132 -13.13 -20.24 -3.71
CA LYS A 132 -14.16 -20.17 -2.64
C LYS A 132 -14.52 -18.75 -2.23
N VAL A 133 -13.59 -17.81 -2.37
CA VAL A 133 -13.77 -16.40 -1.96
C VAL A 133 -13.88 -15.44 -3.15
N GLY A 134 -14.04 -15.96 -4.37
CA GLY A 134 -14.23 -15.14 -5.57
C GLY A 134 -12.99 -14.35 -6.03
N ARG A 135 -11.78 -14.83 -5.71
CA ARG A 135 -10.49 -14.18 -6.01
C ARG A 135 -9.59 -15.00 -6.96
N ALA A 136 -10.17 -15.93 -7.73
CA ALA A 136 -9.44 -16.87 -8.58
C ALA A 136 -9.36 -16.48 -10.08
N ASP A 137 -9.94 -15.36 -10.51
CA ASP A 137 -9.87 -14.96 -11.94
C ASP A 137 -8.41 -14.74 -12.37
N LYS A 138 -7.58 -14.24 -11.45
CA LYS A 138 -6.12 -14.12 -11.61
C LYS A 138 -5.38 -14.49 -10.33
N ILE A 139 -4.36 -15.32 -10.46
CA ILE A 139 -3.40 -15.62 -9.39
C ILE A 139 -2.03 -15.19 -9.89
N TYR A 140 -1.41 -14.24 -9.20
CA TYR A 140 -0.08 -13.74 -9.56
C TYR A 140 0.99 -14.45 -8.73
N ASP A 141 1.93 -15.09 -9.42
CA ASP A 141 3.07 -15.74 -8.78
C ASP A 141 4.14 -14.72 -8.44
N ALA A 142 4.50 -14.63 -7.16
CA ALA A 142 5.65 -13.86 -6.72
C ALA A 142 6.94 -14.59 -7.14
N ASN A 143 7.83 -13.89 -7.84
CA ASN A 143 9.14 -14.42 -8.20
C ASN A 143 10.16 -14.25 -7.07
N VAL A 144 9.90 -14.92 -5.94
CA VAL A 144 10.79 -14.88 -4.75
C VAL A 144 12.09 -15.66 -4.94
N LYS A 145 12.20 -16.43 -6.04
CA LYS A 145 13.39 -17.23 -6.36
C LYS A 145 14.50 -16.35 -6.92
N ASP A 146 14.15 -15.45 -7.82
CA ASP A 146 15.12 -14.63 -8.55
C ASP A 146 15.10 -13.15 -8.12
N LEU A 147 14.05 -12.72 -7.40
CA LEU A 147 13.87 -11.33 -6.97
C LEU A 147 13.63 -11.21 -5.47
N PRO A 148 13.87 -10.01 -4.87
CA PRO A 148 13.64 -9.79 -3.46
C PRO A 148 12.19 -10.07 -3.04
N PHE A 149 12.00 -10.50 -1.80
CA PHE A 149 10.67 -10.64 -1.21
C PHE A 149 10.02 -9.26 -1.02
N LEU A 150 8.92 -9.02 -1.73
CA LEU A 150 8.23 -7.73 -1.69
C LEU A 150 7.49 -7.52 -0.37
N ILE A 151 7.69 -6.36 0.24
CA ILE A 151 6.89 -5.86 1.35
C ILE A 151 6.34 -4.50 0.93
N ILE A 152 5.01 -4.37 0.91
CA ILE A 152 4.33 -3.11 0.65
C ILE A 152 3.91 -2.51 1.98
N GLY A 153 4.50 -1.36 2.32
CA GLY A 153 4.11 -0.57 3.48
C GLY A 153 2.81 0.19 3.24
N GLN A 154 1.88 0.07 4.17
CA GLN A 154 0.63 0.80 4.25
C GLN A 154 0.44 1.35 5.66
N ALA A 155 -0.51 2.26 5.83
CA ALA A 155 -0.91 2.73 7.15
C ALA A 155 -2.39 2.47 7.39
N ILE A 156 -2.71 1.98 8.58
CA ILE A 156 -4.06 2.02 9.14
C ILE A 156 -4.24 3.39 9.79
N LEU A 157 -5.25 4.13 9.34
CA LEU A 157 -5.59 5.46 9.81
C LEU A 157 -6.72 5.39 10.84
N LEU A 158 -6.41 5.72 12.10
CA LEU A 158 -7.35 5.84 13.21
C LEU A 158 -7.38 7.30 13.71
N PRO A 159 -8.27 8.15 13.19
CA PRO A 159 -8.21 9.60 13.39
C PRO A 159 -8.42 10.04 14.84
N SER A 160 -9.12 9.21 15.61
CA SER A 160 -9.46 9.43 17.01
C SER A 160 -8.34 9.04 17.98
N THR A 161 -7.16 8.67 17.49
CA THR A 161 -6.01 8.27 18.30
C THR A 161 -4.85 9.25 18.15
N ASP A 162 -3.95 9.29 19.13
CA ASP A 162 -2.84 10.25 19.15
C ASP A 162 -1.87 10.08 17.97
N ALA A 163 -1.46 8.84 17.68
CA ALA A 163 -0.52 8.55 16.59
C ALA A 163 -1.14 8.68 15.19
N LYS A 164 -2.47 8.52 15.08
CA LYS A 164 -3.29 8.51 13.86
C LYS A 164 -2.94 7.45 12.81
N PHE A 165 -1.67 7.14 12.57
CA PHE A 165 -1.21 6.21 11.55
C PHE A 165 -0.48 5.04 12.20
N TYR A 166 -0.95 3.82 11.93
CA TYR A 166 -0.37 2.58 12.43
C TYR A 166 0.19 1.75 11.28
N PRO A 167 1.31 1.04 11.47
CA PRO A 167 1.93 0.27 10.41
C PRO A 167 1.03 -0.88 9.96
N PHE A 168 0.95 -1.07 8.65
CA PHE A 168 0.46 -2.31 8.07
C PHE A 168 1.42 -2.75 6.97
N GLU A 169 1.75 -4.03 6.99
CA GLU A 169 2.57 -4.64 5.94
C GLU A 169 1.67 -5.55 5.12
N TRP A 170 1.69 -5.38 3.81
CA TRP A 170 1.15 -6.34 2.86
C TRP A 170 2.31 -7.08 2.19
N THR A 171 2.23 -8.40 2.10
CA THR A 171 3.24 -9.24 1.46
C THR A 171 2.56 -10.32 0.61
N PRO A 172 3.30 -11.03 -0.25
CA PRO A 172 2.76 -12.17 -1.00
C PRO A 172 2.30 -13.35 -0.11
N LEU A 173 2.72 -13.43 1.15
CA LEU A 173 2.38 -14.53 2.07
C LEU A 173 1.36 -14.13 3.14
N TYR A 174 1.38 -12.88 3.57
CA TYR A 174 0.58 -12.39 4.68
C TYR A 174 0.42 -10.88 4.63
N GLY A 175 -0.58 -10.37 5.34
CA GLY A 175 -0.67 -8.98 5.74
C GLY A 175 -1.08 -8.83 7.20
N GLY A 176 -0.74 -7.68 7.79
CA GLY A 176 -1.02 -7.42 9.20
C GLY A 176 -0.27 -6.22 9.75
N CYS A 177 -0.59 -5.91 11.01
CA CYS A 177 0.12 -4.90 11.78
C CYS A 177 1.24 -5.59 12.59
N PRO A 178 2.52 -5.20 12.39
CA PRO A 178 3.67 -5.92 12.96
C PRO A 178 3.82 -5.78 14.47
N ALA A 179 3.20 -4.78 15.09
CA ALA A 179 3.30 -4.50 16.53
C ALA A 179 1.92 -4.60 17.20
N PRO A 180 1.83 -5.11 18.44
CA PRO A 180 0.57 -5.18 19.17
C PRO A 180 0.22 -3.84 19.82
N TYR A 181 -0.78 -3.15 19.30
CA TYR A 181 -1.34 -1.94 19.88
C TYR A 181 -2.62 -2.27 20.64
N LYS A 182 -2.52 -2.34 21.98
CA LYS A 182 -3.58 -2.83 22.87
C LYS A 182 -4.49 -1.73 23.42
N ASP A 183 -3.97 -0.52 23.51
CA ASP A 183 -4.60 0.62 24.20
C ASP A 183 -5.35 1.56 23.26
N ILE A 184 -5.65 1.07 22.04
CA ILE A 184 -6.36 1.81 20.98
C ILE A 184 -7.57 1.00 20.51
N THR A 185 -8.53 1.69 19.90
CA THR A 185 -9.74 1.08 19.35
C THR A 185 -9.86 1.39 17.85
N PRO A 186 -9.98 0.37 16.98
CA PRO A 186 -9.81 -1.05 17.28
C PRO A 186 -8.37 -1.39 17.65
N LYS A 187 -8.18 -2.51 18.35
CA LYS A 187 -6.84 -3.06 18.62
C LYS A 187 -6.21 -3.51 17.30
N LEU A 188 -4.89 -3.35 17.20
CA LEU A 188 -4.14 -3.69 16.00
C LEU A 188 -2.97 -4.62 16.31
N GLY A 189 -2.73 -5.58 15.44
CA GLY A 189 -1.52 -6.40 15.38
C GLY A 189 -1.61 -7.73 16.12
N ALA A 190 -0.48 -8.14 16.69
CA ALA A 190 -0.26 -9.44 17.34
C ALA A 190 -0.43 -10.70 16.46
N GLY A 191 -0.56 -10.53 15.15
CA GLY A 191 -0.66 -11.66 14.24
C GLY A 191 -0.67 -11.25 12.77
N TRP A 192 -0.69 -12.26 11.92
CA TRP A 192 -0.62 -12.13 10.48
C TRP A 192 -1.73 -12.96 9.85
N VAL A 193 -2.36 -12.41 8.82
CA VAL A 193 -3.40 -13.07 8.04
C VAL A 193 -2.86 -13.34 6.66
N GLU A 194 -3.05 -14.54 6.14
CA GLU A 194 -2.67 -14.86 4.77
C GLU A 194 -3.39 -13.93 3.77
N THR A 195 -2.70 -13.55 2.70
CA THR A 195 -3.17 -12.52 1.77
C THR A 195 -4.56 -12.82 1.16
N VAL A 196 -4.86 -14.08 0.88
CA VAL A 196 -6.19 -14.49 0.37
C VAL A 196 -7.32 -14.27 1.38
N GLY A 197 -7.00 -14.24 2.68
CA GLY A 197 -7.92 -14.02 3.80
C GLY A 197 -7.99 -12.57 4.29
N LEU A 198 -7.24 -11.65 3.69
CA LEU A 198 -7.28 -10.23 4.05
C LEU A 198 -8.59 -9.57 3.65
N ASN A 199 -8.88 -8.45 4.33
CA ASN A 199 -10.12 -7.69 4.24
C ASN A 199 -11.31 -8.63 4.54
N ALA A 200 -11.44 -9.07 5.78
CA ALA A 200 -12.38 -10.13 6.13
C ALA A 200 -13.15 -9.80 7.41
N GLU A 201 -14.42 -10.17 7.42
CA GLU A 201 -15.27 -10.09 8.60
C GLU A 201 -15.30 -11.44 9.32
N LEU A 202 -15.41 -11.39 10.65
CA LEU A 202 -15.60 -12.58 11.46
C LEU A 202 -16.99 -13.16 11.20
N VAL A 203 -17.06 -14.44 10.85
CA VAL A 203 -18.31 -15.19 10.69
C VAL A 203 -18.64 -15.94 11.98
N ALA A 204 -17.67 -16.69 12.51
CA ALA A 204 -17.84 -17.49 13.70
C ALA A 204 -16.53 -17.60 14.47
N LYS A 205 -16.64 -17.68 15.80
CA LYS A 205 -15.50 -17.90 16.70
C LYS A 205 -15.86 -19.01 17.68
N GLN A 206 -15.01 -20.02 17.76
CA GLN A 206 -15.12 -21.09 18.74
C GLN A 206 -13.83 -21.14 19.55
N VAL A 207 -13.97 -21.23 20.87
CA VAL A 207 -12.85 -21.42 21.78
C VAL A 207 -12.95 -22.82 22.36
N ASP A 208 -11.93 -23.63 22.14
CA ASP A 208 -11.82 -24.93 22.76
C ASP A 208 -11.64 -24.75 24.27
N GLY A 209 -12.61 -25.22 25.06
CA GLY A 209 -12.64 -25.00 26.51
C GLY A 209 -11.55 -25.74 27.30
N VAL A 210 -10.82 -26.66 26.67
CA VAL A 210 -9.77 -27.46 27.31
C VAL A 210 -8.38 -26.93 26.96
N THR A 211 -8.15 -26.67 25.67
CA THR A 211 -6.85 -26.24 25.15
C THR A 211 -6.72 -24.71 25.07
N GLY A 212 -7.84 -23.99 25.05
CA GLY A 212 -7.88 -22.56 24.76
C GLY A 212 -7.64 -22.22 23.28
N GLU A 213 -7.56 -23.22 22.40
CA GLU A 213 -7.41 -23.01 20.95
C GLU A 213 -8.60 -22.23 20.40
N VAL A 214 -8.33 -21.20 19.62
CA VAL A 214 -9.37 -20.40 18.95
C VAL A 214 -9.45 -20.80 17.50
N LYS A 215 -10.64 -21.24 17.08
CA LYS A 215 -10.99 -21.43 15.67
C LYS A 215 -11.88 -20.27 15.23
N ALA A 216 -11.35 -19.44 14.35
CA ALA A 216 -12.07 -18.33 13.75
C ALA A 216 -12.39 -18.65 12.28
N GLU A 217 -13.66 -18.54 11.91
CA GLU A 217 -14.12 -18.54 10.54
C GLU A 217 -14.31 -17.10 10.09
N VAL A 218 -13.71 -16.76 8.95
CA VAL A 218 -13.76 -15.41 8.39
C VAL A 218 -14.28 -15.45 6.97
N ARG A 219 -14.98 -14.38 6.57
CA ARG A 219 -15.44 -14.18 5.20
C ARG A 219 -14.68 -13.00 4.61
N PRO A 220 -13.75 -13.23 3.68
CA PRO A 220 -13.14 -12.15 2.93
C PRO A 220 -14.21 -11.37 2.16
N ILE A 221 -14.18 -10.06 2.30
CA ILE A 221 -15.03 -9.11 1.60
C ILE A 221 -14.16 -8.18 0.76
N GLY A 222 -14.66 -7.80 -0.41
CA GLY A 222 -13.95 -6.86 -1.29
C GLY A 222 -12.55 -7.31 -1.73
N PRO A 223 -11.74 -6.38 -2.26
CA PRO A 223 -10.40 -6.66 -2.76
C PRO A 223 -9.38 -6.81 -1.61
N ALA A 224 -8.35 -7.61 -1.87
CA ALA A 224 -7.10 -7.66 -1.09
C ALA A 224 -5.89 -8.05 -1.98
N SER A 225 -5.98 -7.67 -3.25
CA SER A 225 -5.04 -8.03 -4.30
C SER A 225 -3.73 -7.24 -4.24
N LEU A 226 -2.78 -7.63 -5.10
CA LEU A 226 -1.59 -6.82 -5.39
C LEU A 226 -1.97 -5.41 -5.86
N GLY A 227 -2.98 -5.30 -6.73
CA GLY A 227 -3.49 -4.01 -7.22
C GLY A 227 -3.99 -3.11 -6.10
N GLU A 228 -4.85 -3.66 -5.23
CA GLU A 228 -5.33 -2.96 -4.03
C GLU A 228 -4.18 -2.52 -3.12
N ALA A 229 -3.25 -3.44 -2.84
CA ALA A 229 -2.14 -3.12 -1.96
C ALA A 229 -1.26 -1.98 -2.51
N THR A 230 -1.01 -2.05 -3.82
CA THR A 230 -0.25 -1.06 -4.58
C THR A 230 -0.96 0.29 -4.61
N GLY A 231 -2.27 0.32 -4.87
CA GLY A 231 -3.08 1.53 -4.91
C GLY A 231 -3.16 2.25 -3.56
N ILE A 232 -3.44 1.51 -2.47
CA ILE A 232 -3.41 2.03 -1.09
C ILE A 232 -2.08 2.71 -0.80
N SER A 233 -0.97 2.02 -1.09
CA SER A 233 0.41 2.50 -0.83
C SER A 233 0.87 3.66 -1.73
N SER A 234 -0.06 4.26 -2.47
CA SER A 234 0.15 5.47 -3.26
C SER A 234 -0.74 6.65 -2.91
N ALA A 235 -1.63 6.48 -1.96
CA ALA A 235 -2.54 7.53 -1.53
C ALA A 235 -1.81 8.65 -0.73
N TYR A 236 -0.54 8.99 -1.01
CA TYR A 236 0.23 9.98 -0.26
C TYR A 236 -0.45 11.35 -0.16
N HIS A 237 -1.15 11.77 -1.23
CA HIS A 237 -1.93 13.00 -1.22
C HIS A 237 -3.00 13.02 -0.13
N SER A 238 -3.57 11.86 0.24
CA SER A 238 -4.53 11.76 1.33
C SER A 238 -3.89 12.10 2.69
N ILE A 239 -2.63 11.72 2.92
CA ILE A 239 -1.88 12.07 4.13
C ILE A 239 -1.65 13.58 4.19
N GLN A 240 -1.17 14.16 3.08
CA GLN A 240 -0.88 15.60 3.02
C GLN A 240 -2.14 16.43 3.26
N TRP A 241 -3.26 15.99 2.70
CA TRP A 241 -4.53 16.69 2.88
C TRP A 241 -5.04 16.58 4.32
N LEU A 242 -4.94 15.40 4.95
CA LEU A 242 -5.34 15.21 6.35
C LEU A 242 -4.51 16.09 7.30
N LYS A 243 -3.22 16.27 7.02
CA LYS A 243 -2.36 17.18 7.80
C LYS A 243 -2.87 18.62 7.77
N LEU A 244 -3.47 19.05 6.65
CA LEU A 244 -4.01 20.40 6.48
C LEU A 244 -5.43 20.55 7.05
N ASN A 245 -6.18 19.45 7.19
CA ASN A 245 -7.61 19.48 7.53
C ASN A 245 -7.99 18.31 8.48
N PRO A 246 -7.41 18.23 9.69
CA PRO A 246 -7.55 17.08 10.56
C PRO A 246 -8.99 16.82 11.03
N ASP A 247 -9.79 17.88 11.17
CA ASP A 247 -11.15 17.79 11.73
C ASP A 247 -12.21 17.36 10.70
N ASN A 248 -11.86 17.34 9.41
CA ASN A 248 -12.80 17.06 8.32
C ASN A 248 -12.69 15.65 7.75
N ILE A 249 -11.98 14.74 8.43
CA ILE A 249 -11.65 13.43 7.85
C ILE A 249 -12.87 12.65 7.33
N ASP A 250 -14.00 12.70 8.05
CA ASP A 250 -15.22 12.00 7.65
C ASP A 250 -15.83 12.53 6.35
N LEU A 251 -15.69 13.83 6.11
CA LEU A 251 -16.19 14.49 4.90
C LEU A 251 -15.35 14.11 3.68
N PHE A 252 -14.04 13.91 3.89
CA PHE A 252 -13.08 13.70 2.81
C PHE A 252 -12.61 12.26 2.67
N ARG A 253 -13.13 11.34 3.49
CA ARG A 253 -12.66 9.95 3.48
C ARG A 253 -12.80 9.27 2.13
N LYS A 254 -13.91 9.51 1.46
CA LYS A 254 -14.26 8.93 0.16
C LYS A 254 -13.41 9.54 -0.97
N PRO A 255 -13.33 10.86 -1.11
CA PRO A 255 -12.59 11.44 -2.22
C PRO A 255 -11.07 11.35 -2.13
N LEU A 256 -10.52 11.30 -0.92
CA LEU A 256 -9.08 11.16 -0.73
C LEU A 256 -8.60 9.74 -1.03
N GLY A 257 -9.52 8.81 -1.35
CA GLY A 257 -9.20 7.41 -1.60
C GLY A 257 -8.79 6.67 -0.35
N PHE A 258 -9.36 6.97 0.83
CA PHE A 258 -9.16 6.06 1.96
C PHE A 258 -9.86 4.74 1.66
N HIS A 259 -9.08 3.68 1.79
CA HIS A 259 -9.54 2.32 1.52
C HIS A 259 -10.19 1.77 2.78
N MET A 260 -11.51 1.70 2.79
CA MET A 260 -12.24 1.04 3.87
C MET A 260 -12.05 -0.46 3.75
N ALA A 261 -11.61 -1.10 4.82
CA ALA A 261 -11.48 -2.54 4.88
C ALA A 261 -11.89 -3.08 6.25
N LYS A 262 -12.31 -4.35 6.28
CA LYS A 262 -12.48 -5.10 7.53
C LYS A 262 -11.12 -5.62 7.97
N TYR A 263 -10.59 -4.99 9.01
CA TYR A 263 -9.42 -5.48 9.69
C TYR A 263 -9.81 -6.59 10.66
N PHE A 264 -9.21 -7.76 10.51
CA PHE A 264 -9.36 -8.88 11.43
C PHE A 264 -8.30 -8.77 12.53
N ASP A 265 -8.73 -8.47 13.76
CA ASP A 265 -7.83 -8.34 14.91
C ASP A 265 -7.49 -9.71 15.49
N MET A 266 -6.21 -10.04 15.52
CA MET A 266 -5.72 -11.32 16.03
C MET A 266 -5.63 -11.35 17.56
N GLN A 267 -5.84 -10.22 18.24
CA GLN A 267 -5.80 -10.14 19.70
C GLN A 267 -7.13 -10.53 20.33
N ASP A 268 -8.24 -10.00 19.81
CA ASP A 268 -9.58 -10.34 20.30
C ASP A 268 -10.38 -11.24 19.35
N TRP A 269 -9.85 -11.52 18.16
CA TRP A 269 -10.48 -12.31 17.09
C TRP A 269 -11.75 -11.67 16.54
N GLY A 270 -11.88 -10.35 16.67
CA GLY A 270 -12.95 -9.53 16.11
C GLY A 270 -12.60 -8.98 14.73
N SER A 271 -13.57 -8.31 14.11
CA SER A 271 -13.34 -7.56 12.88
C SER A 271 -13.85 -6.13 13.02
N SER A 272 -13.08 -5.16 12.57
CA SER A 272 -13.43 -3.73 12.65
C SER A 272 -13.25 -3.03 11.31
N ASP A 273 -14.09 -2.03 11.05
CA ASP A 273 -13.89 -1.14 9.91
C ASP A 273 -12.71 -0.21 10.20
N VAL A 274 -11.73 -0.22 9.30
CA VAL A 274 -10.59 0.68 9.37
C VAL A 274 -10.35 1.36 8.03
N MET A 275 -9.66 2.49 8.07
CA MET A 275 -9.18 3.19 6.88
C MET A 275 -7.74 2.82 6.60
N PHE A 276 -7.45 2.48 5.35
CA PHE A 276 -6.10 2.28 4.84
C PHE A 276 -5.65 3.47 4.00
N THR A 277 -4.37 3.80 4.11
CA THR A 277 -3.71 4.86 3.36
C THR A 277 -2.24 4.50 3.11
N ASP A 278 -1.52 5.42 2.46
CA ASP A 278 -0.13 5.30 2.07
C ASP A 278 0.78 5.06 3.29
N GLY A 279 1.76 4.17 3.14
CA GLY A 279 2.70 3.82 4.20
C GLY A 279 3.54 5.01 4.68
N GLY A 280 3.68 6.07 3.89
CA GLY A 280 4.37 7.30 4.28
C GLY A 280 3.73 8.04 5.45
N GLY A 281 2.54 7.63 5.91
CA GLY A 281 1.93 8.12 7.14
C GLY A 281 2.70 7.66 8.40
N TYR A 282 3.37 6.50 8.32
CA TYR A 282 4.16 5.93 9.41
C TYR A 282 5.65 5.79 9.06
N ASP A 283 5.98 5.44 7.82
CA ASP A 283 7.33 5.13 7.35
C ASP A 283 7.51 5.56 5.89
N LEU A 284 7.92 6.83 5.70
CA LEU A 284 8.14 7.42 4.39
C LEU A 284 9.16 6.64 3.53
N TYR A 285 10.13 5.99 4.18
CA TYR A 285 11.24 5.31 3.51
C TYR A 285 11.06 3.79 3.40
N GLY A 286 10.05 3.22 4.06
CA GLY A 286 9.84 1.78 4.12
C GLY A 286 10.97 1.03 4.85
N ILE A 287 11.65 1.67 5.80
CA ILE A 287 12.79 1.05 6.50
C ILE A 287 12.39 0.17 7.67
N TYR A 288 11.26 0.45 8.33
CA TYR A 288 10.85 -0.25 9.53
C TYR A 288 10.62 -1.75 9.30
N PRO A 289 10.01 -2.21 8.17
CA PRO A 289 9.93 -3.63 7.87
C PRO A 289 11.30 -4.32 7.80
N ALA A 290 12.31 -3.65 7.24
CA ALA A 290 13.67 -4.17 7.13
C ALA A 290 14.39 -4.21 8.49
N LEU A 291 14.25 -3.15 9.30
CA LEU A 291 14.80 -3.09 10.65
C LEU A 291 14.19 -4.17 11.56
N ARG A 292 12.86 -4.36 11.54
CA ARG A 292 12.19 -5.43 12.29
C ARG A 292 12.68 -6.83 11.93
N ARG A 293 13.07 -7.02 10.67
CA ARG A 293 13.62 -8.28 10.14
C ARG A 293 15.14 -8.39 10.29
N GLN A 294 15.76 -7.43 11.00
CA GLN A 294 17.20 -7.39 11.25
C GLN A 294 18.02 -7.49 9.97
N VAL A 295 17.53 -6.87 8.88
CA VAL A 295 18.26 -6.84 7.62
C VAL A 295 19.59 -6.10 7.86
N PRO A 296 20.75 -6.75 7.64
CA PRO A 296 22.04 -6.21 8.08
C PRO A 296 22.51 -5.03 7.21
N ASN A 297 22.04 -4.95 5.96
CA ASN A 297 22.41 -3.90 5.01
C ASN A 297 21.14 -3.37 4.35
N ILE A 298 20.85 -2.08 4.56
CA ILE A 298 19.67 -1.41 4.01
C ILE A 298 20.14 -0.32 3.04
N MET A 299 19.69 -0.42 1.78
CA MET A 299 19.86 0.64 0.79
C MET A 299 18.57 1.43 0.66
N VAL A 300 18.62 2.72 0.98
CA VAL A 300 17.46 3.62 0.86
C VAL A 300 17.63 4.51 -0.37
N PHE A 301 16.65 4.47 -1.26
CA PHE A 301 16.58 5.35 -2.42
C PHE A 301 15.65 6.50 -2.09
N ASN A 302 16.22 7.67 -1.79
CA ASN A 302 15.45 8.88 -1.55
C ASN A 302 15.20 9.60 -2.89
N CYS A 303 13.92 9.77 -3.23
CA CYS A 303 13.48 10.45 -4.45
C CYS A 303 13.11 11.92 -4.21
N ASN A 304 13.64 12.56 -3.16
CA ASN A 304 13.47 13.99 -2.95
C ASN A 304 13.98 14.75 -4.19
N GLY A 305 13.13 15.60 -4.75
CA GLY A 305 13.40 16.34 -6.00
C GLY A 305 14.52 17.39 -5.91
N LYS A 306 15.31 17.38 -4.83
CA LYS A 306 16.46 18.25 -4.60
C LYS A 306 17.61 17.41 -4.04
N PRO A 307 18.81 17.48 -4.63
CA PRO A 307 19.97 16.82 -4.06
C PRO A 307 20.33 17.45 -2.70
N PHE A 308 20.68 16.62 -1.73
CA PHE A 308 21.27 17.10 -0.48
C PHE A 308 22.69 17.59 -0.76
N LYS A 309 22.97 18.87 -0.52
CA LYS A 309 24.31 19.44 -0.71
C LYS A 309 25.06 19.54 0.61
N THR A 310 24.35 19.64 1.71
CA THR A 310 24.92 19.75 3.06
C THR A 310 24.28 18.76 4.04
N LYS A 311 24.89 18.60 5.22
CA LYS A 311 24.30 17.83 6.31
C LYS A 311 23.01 18.49 6.79
N GLU A 312 22.96 19.82 6.79
CA GLU A 312 21.79 20.61 7.17
C GLU A 312 20.62 20.35 6.21
N ASP A 313 20.89 20.26 4.90
CA ASP A 313 19.88 19.87 3.90
C ASP A 313 19.30 18.49 4.21
N PHE A 314 20.17 17.52 4.53
CA PHE A 314 19.76 16.17 4.90
C PHE A 314 18.95 16.16 6.20
N SER A 315 19.42 16.85 7.25
CA SER A 315 18.74 16.97 8.54
C SER A 315 17.37 17.67 8.43
N SER A 316 17.20 18.57 7.47
CA SER A 316 15.94 19.30 7.22
C SER A 316 14.80 18.43 6.69
N ASP A 317 15.13 17.26 6.11
CA ASP A 317 14.17 16.25 5.66
C ASP A 317 13.42 15.61 6.84
N LYS A 318 13.98 15.71 8.06
CA LYS A 318 13.47 15.28 9.38
C LYS A 318 13.09 13.80 9.55
N ASP A 319 12.65 13.14 8.49
CA ASP A 319 12.15 11.77 8.46
C ASP A 319 13.31 10.79 8.58
N LEU A 320 14.23 10.74 7.60
CA LEU A 320 15.37 9.81 7.61
C LEU A 320 16.39 10.12 8.73
N PRO A 321 16.81 11.38 8.96
CA PRO A 321 17.75 11.69 10.04
C PRO A 321 17.15 11.43 11.43
N GLY A 322 15.84 11.65 11.61
CA GLY A 322 15.15 11.39 12.88
C GLY A 322 15.18 9.92 13.29
N LEU A 323 15.15 9.00 12.32
CA LEU A 323 15.28 7.56 12.55
C LEU A 323 16.61 7.17 13.18
N PHE A 324 17.66 7.95 12.91
CA PHE A 324 19.00 7.73 13.45
C PHE A 324 19.35 8.71 14.58
N GLY A 325 18.37 9.42 15.14
CA GLY A 325 18.60 10.39 16.22
C GLY A 325 19.49 11.57 15.81
N CYS A 326 19.51 11.90 14.52
CA CYS A 326 20.41 12.88 13.93
C CYS A 326 19.75 14.26 13.75
N LEU A 327 18.57 14.52 14.31
CA LEU A 327 17.98 15.85 14.31
C LEU A 327 18.68 16.73 15.34
N GLU A 328 18.78 18.02 15.03
CA GLU A 328 19.45 18.99 15.89
C GLU A 328 18.69 19.23 17.21
N ASP A 329 17.38 18.99 17.22
CA ASP A 329 16.56 19.16 18.41
C ASP A 329 16.12 17.82 19.00
N GLU A 330 16.40 17.65 20.30
CA GLU A 330 16.16 16.42 21.05
C GLU A 330 14.65 16.10 21.14
N GLN A 331 13.79 17.13 21.09
CA GLN A 331 12.35 16.96 21.19
C GLN A 331 11.74 16.41 19.90
N SER A 332 12.24 16.79 18.72
CA SER A 332 11.86 16.23 17.42
C SER A 332 12.47 14.86 17.22
N ASN A 333 13.68 14.60 17.73
CA ASN A 333 14.18 13.22 17.81
C ASN A 333 13.22 12.37 18.64
N LYS A 334 12.74 12.86 19.79
CA LYS A 334 11.71 12.18 20.59
C LYS A 334 10.41 12.01 19.83
N TRP A 335 9.80 13.05 19.26
CA TRP A 335 8.52 12.93 18.53
C TRP A 335 8.57 12.04 17.28
N ARG A 336 9.72 11.97 16.61
CA ARG A 336 9.94 11.09 15.46
C ARG A 336 10.25 9.65 15.88
N GLN A 337 10.92 9.46 17.01
CA GLN A 337 11.07 8.16 17.68
C GLN A 337 9.76 7.68 18.32
N VAL A 338 8.87 8.59 18.74
CA VAL A 338 7.55 8.31 19.34
C VAL A 338 6.55 7.73 18.32
N MET A 339 6.87 7.76 17.02
CA MET A 339 6.20 6.91 16.03
C MET A 339 6.64 5.42 16.12
N ASN A 340 7.43 4.99 17.12
CA ASN A 340 7.70 3.59 17.47
C ASN A 340 8.35 3.42 18.87
N ILE A 341 7.55 3.12 19.91
CA ILE A 341 7.44 1.80 20.57
C ILE A 341 5.99 1.65 21.02
#